data_AF-A0A502G1I5-F1
#
_entry.id   AF-A0A502G1I5-F1
#
_cell.length_a   1.000
_cell.length_b   1.000
_cell.length_c   1.000
_cell.angle_alpha   90.00
_cell.angle_beta   90.00
_cell.angle_gamma   90.00
#
_symmetry.space_group_name_H-M   'P 1'
#
loop_
_entity.id
_entity.type
_entity.pdbx_description
1 polymer ?
#
loop_
_entity_poly.entity_id
_entity_poly.type
_entity_poly.pdbx_seq_one_letter_code
_entity_poly.pdbx_strand_id
1 'polypeptide(L)'
;MPVYLDAIPDLAPRIPRPVTRHWLYLLGAMMILGSVLVFGLWTQERSGLVFWFMASGLPFCLWGLLFSMRRFGYKCDQVWAASWNRERERLLEQEITRGQRAARVLQAGVISQLGNGTEKLLLAVKSSEPQLRMQSPRLGGLPVRHSRLPGFADKQQFQDLDTALKTIARQVRSVLDKIPTDVLCWLMVDCDVAGVPDANEKIHDMITAQTGKTFRLLNAKGFTAFDFWLDEIWKQPAVLLAISAVIRAKPQDDEGEAMTWTLLLNRDHSSFPNAVKLHRPQKGSIGTISQVLSRALLWSQISGGDVKEAWTTGKAPAQGGAWSEACEENGLIFGMAEDNRDVDQTTGYTGNAAPWLAVNLAVTMAQQGSAQVVVAETNPEEIWVVNITPANNTGINQDLS
;
A
#
# COMPACT_ATOMS: atom_id res chain seq x y z
N MET A 1 -8.01 3.14 5.18
CA MET A 1 -8.88 2.42 4.22
C MET A 1 -7.99 2.08 3.03
N PRO A 2 -7.95 0.83 2.56
CA PRO A 2 -7.07 0.46 1.44
C PRO A 2 -7.33 1.30 0.19
N VAL A 3 -6.26 1.66 -0.52
CA VAL A 3 -6.34 2.44 -1.77
C VAL A 3 -6.66 1.50 -2.94
N TYR A 4 -7.83 1.67 -3.53
CA TYR A 4 -8.33 0.87 -4.66
C TYR A 4 -8.37 1.69 -5.95
N LEU A 5 -7.28 1.68 -6.73
CA LEU A 5 -7.28 2.36 -8.02
C LEU A 5 -8.22 1.69 -9.04
N ASP A 6 -8.52 0.39 -8.89
CA ASP A 6 -9.42 -0.34 -9.79
C ASP A 6 -10.89 0.04 -9.60
N ALA A 7 -11.22 0.70 -8.49
CA ALA A 7 -12.56 1.21 -8.25
C ALA A 7 -12.81 2.59 -8.91
N ILE A 8 -11.78 3.20 -9.51
CA ILE A 8 -11.91 4.48 -10.19
C ILE A 8 -12.70 4.25 -11.49
N PRO A 9 -13.79 5.01 -11.74
CA PRO A 9 -14.64 4.82 -12.91
C PRO A 9 -13.89 4.93 -14.24
N ASP A 10 -14.45 4.33 -15.29
CA ASP A 10 -13.90 4.43 -16.65
C ASP A 10 -14.00 5.86 -17.24
N LEU A 11 -13.26 6.07 -18.33
CA LEU A 11 -13.32 7.31 -19.11
C LEU A 11 -14.71 7.52 -19.72
N ALA A 12 -15.11 8.79 -19.84
CA ALA A 12 -16.37 9.13 -20.48
C ALA A 12 -16.41 8.59 -21.93
N PRO A 13 -17.55 8.05 -22.38
CA PRO A 13 -17.67 7.50 -23.72
C PRO A 13 -17.42 8.58 -24.77
N ARG A 14 -16.84 8.18 -25.90
CA ARG A 14 -16.55 9.11 -27.00
C ARG A 14 -17.85 9.61 -27.62
N ILE A 15 -18.08 10.92 -27.54
CA ILE A 15 -19.30 11.53 -28.10
C ILE A 15 -19.14 11.74 -29.61
N PRO A 16 -19.96 11.06 -30.45
CA PRO A 16 -19.85 11.17 -31.89
C PRO A 16 -20.27 12.56 -32.38
N ARG A 17 -19.55 13.07 -33.39
CA ARG A 17 -19.88 14.35 -34.03
C ARG A 17 -21.23 14.23 -34.75
N PRO A 18 -22.14 15.22 -34.64
CA PRO A 18 -23.34 15.26 -35.45
C PRO A 18 -22.95 15.29 -36.94
N VAL A 19 -23.49 14.38 -37.73
CA VAL A 19 -23.19 14.30 -39.17
C VAL A 19 -23.90 15.44 -39.88
N THR A 20 -23.14 16.41 -40.39
CA THR A 20 -23.69 17.63 -41.02
C THR A 20 -24.53 17.33 -42.26
N ARG A 21 -24.20 16.28 -43.01
CA ARG A 21 -24.93 15.87 -44.23
C ARG A 21 -26.40 15.55 -43.96
N HIS A 22 -26.72 14.85 -42.88
CA HIS A 22 -28.12 14.54 -42.53
C HIS A 22 -28.93 15.81 -42.27
N TRP A 23 -28.31 16.84 -41.68
CA TRP A 23 -28.96 18.12 -41.44
C TRP A 23 -29.17 18.91 -42.73
N LEU A 24 -28.29 18.80 -43.72
CA LEU A 24 -28.49 19.39 -45.04
C LEU A 24 -29.65 18.72 -45.79
N TYR A 25 -29.79 17.39 -45.73
CA TYR A 25 -30.95 16.70 -46.29
C TYR A 25 -32.26 17.11 -45.60
N LEU A 26 -32.24 17.26 -44.27
CA LEU A 26 -33.38 17.76 -43.50
C LEU A 26 -33.77 19.18 -43.93
N LEU A 27 -32.80 20.08 -44.17
CA LEU A 27 -33.07 21.43 -44.69
C LEU A 27 -33.82 21.35 -46.03
N GLY A 28 -33.31 20.56 -46.97
CA GLY A 28 -33.95 20.37 -48.27
C GLY A 28 -35.39 19.88 -48.13
N ALA A 29 -35.64 18.89 -47.28
CA ALA A 29 -36.97 18.37 -47.01
C ALA A 29 -37.91 19.43 -46.39
N MET A 30 -37.43 20.21 -45.41
CA MET A 30 -38.23 21.27 -44.79
C MET A 30 -38.56 22.41 -45.77
N MET A 31 -37.63 22.76 -46.67
CA MET A 31 -37.86 23.78 -47.70
C MET A 31 -38.91 23.34 -48.72
N ILE A 32 -38.85 22.07 -49.17
CA ILE A 32 -39.83 21.50 -50.11
C ILE A 32 -41.20 21.44 -49.43
N LEU A 33 -41.28 20.91 -48.22
CA LEU A 33 -42.54 20.78 -47.48
C LEU A 33 -43.16 22.15 -47.18
N GLY A 34 -42.36 23.10 -46.72
CA GLY A 34 -42.79 24.48 -46.46
C GLY A 34 -43.34 25.15 -47.71
N SER A 35 -42.66 24.99 -48.85
CA SER A 35 -43.14 25.49 -50.15
C SER A 35 -44.47 24.85 -50.52
N VAL A 36 -44.58 23.52 -50.55
CA VAL A 36 -45.81 22.81 -50.94
C VAL A 36 -47.01 23.24 -50.08
N LEU A 37 -46.82 23.35 -48.76
CA LEU A 37 -47.87 23.77 -47.84
C LEU A 37 -48.30 25.22 -48.09
N VAL A 38 -47.36 26.15 -48.25
CA VAL A 38 -47.68 27.55 -48.52
C VAL A 38 -48.34 27.71 -49.88
N PHE A 39 -47.82 27.09 -50.95
CA PHE A 39 -48.44 27.17 -52.28
C PHE A 39 -49.84 26.53 -52.32
N GLY A 40 -50.10 25.49 -51.54
CA GLY A 40 -51.38 24.78 -51.49
C GLY A 40 -52.46 25.42 -50.61
N LEU A 41 -52.09 26.05 -49.50
CA LEU A 41 -53.03 26.59 -48.51
C LEU A 41 -53.15 28.13 -48.55
N TRP A 42 -52.32 28.82 -49.34
CA TRP A 42 -52.32 30.29 -49.39
C TRP A 42 -53.48 30.84 -50.24
N THR A 43 -54.30 31.68 -49.61
CA THR A 43 -55.53 32.23 -50.20
C THR A 43 -55.40 33.68 -50.67
N GLN A 44 -54.26 34.35 -50.41
CA GLN A 44 -54.01 35.74 -50.80
C GLN A 44 -53.12 35.85 -52.06
N GLU A 45 -52.82 37.08 -52.48
CA GLU A 45 -51.89 37.32 -53.60
C GLU A 45 -50.52 36.68 -53.32
N ARG A 46 -49.95 36.04 -54.34
CA ARG A 46 -48.67 35.33 -54.30
C ARG A 46 -47.50 36.29 -54.55
N SER A 47 -47.55 37.44 -53.92
CA SER A 47 -46.61 38.55 -54.08
C SER A 47 -46.32 39.17 -52.71
N GLY A 48 -45.12 39.71 -52.53
CA GLY A 48 -44.74 40.39 -51.29
C GLY A 48 -43.90 39.57 -50.30
N LEU A 49 -43.29 40.30 -49.36
CA LEU A 49 -42.29 39.77 -48.43
C LEU A 49 -42.84 38.71 -47.47
N VAL A 50 -44.09 38.85 -47.03
CA VAL A 50 -44.71 37.92 -46.07
C VAL A 50 -44.91 36.53 -46.67
N PHE A 51 -45.33 36.47 -47.94
CA PHE A 51 -45.48 35.21 -48.67
C PHE A 51 -44.14 34.47 -48.79
N TRP A 52 -43.09 35.15 -49.24
CA TRP A 52 -41.75 34.56 -49.37
C TRP A 52 -41.12 34.19 -48.03
N PHE A 53 -41.37 34.99 -46.98
CA PHE A 53 -40.93 34.66 -45.62
C PHE A 53 -41.62 33.39 -45.10
N MET A 54 -42.91 33.20 -45.33
CA MET A 54 -43.60 31.98 -44.90
C MET A 54 -43.21 30.76 -45.74
N ALA A 55 -43.04 30.90 -47.05
CA ALA A 55 -42.65 29.81 -47.95
C ALA A 55 -41.24 29.27 -47.69
N SER A 56 -40.29 30.18 -47.40
CA SER A 56 -38.86 29.86 -47.35
C SER A 56 -38.16 30.30 -46.06
N GLY A 57 -38.50 31.49 -45.55
CA GLY A 57 -37.88 32.05 -44.35
C GLY A 57 -38.17 31.24 -43.08
N LEU A 58 -39.45 30.94 -42.81
CA LEU A 58 -39.87 30.21 -41.62
C LEU A 58 -39.34 28.77 -41.57
N PRO A 59 -39.40 27.97 -42.66
CA PRO A 59 -38.73 26.66 -42.70
C PRO A 59 -37.21 26.73 -42.44
N PHE A 60 -36.53 27.74 -42.99
CA PHE A 60 -35.11 27.96 -42.76
C PHE A 60 -34.80 28.31 -41.29
N CYS A 61 -35.60 29.20 -40.68
CA CYS A 61 -35.45 29.55 -39.25
C CYS A 61 -35.70 28.34 -38.33
N LEU A 62 -36.75 27.56 -38.58
CA LEU A 62 -37.05 26.34 -37.80
C LEU A 62 -35.93 25.31 -37.92
N TRP A 63 -35.42 25.07 -39.14
CA TRP A 63 -34.27 24.22 -39.36
C TRP A 63 -33.04 24.72 -38.60
N GLY A 64 -32.73 26.02 -38.71
CA GLY A 64 -31.59 26.64 -38.03
C GLY A 64 -31.67 26.52 -36.51
N LEU A 65 -32.86 26.66 -35.93
CA LEU A 65 -33.11 26.45 -34.50
C LEU A 65 -32.87 25.00 -34.09
N LEU A 66 -33.43 24.02 -34.81
CA LEU A 66 -33.22 22.58 -34.53
C LEU A 66 -31.75 22.19 -34.65
N PHE A 67 -31.07 22.66 -35.71
CA PHE A 67 -29.65 22.42 -35.92
C PHE A 67 -28.81 23.04 -34.79
N SER A 68 -29.15 24.26 -34.37
CA SER A 68 -28.46 24.95 -33.28
C SER A 68 -28.67 24.25 -31.94
N MET A 69 -29.91 23.82 -31.62
CA MET A 69 -30.20 23.01 -30.43
C MET A 69 -29.41 21.71 -30.43
N ARG A 70 -29.36 20.98 -31.56
CA ARG A 70 -28.56 19.75 -31.67
C ARG A 70 -27.07 20.02 -31.45
N ARG A 71 -26.56 21.13 -32.01
CA ARG A 71 -25.16 21.53 -31.88
C ARG A 71 -24.83 21.96 -30.46
N PHE A 72 -25.75 22.64 -29.79
CA PHE A 72 -25.66 23.01 -28.38
C PHE A 72 -25.66 21.75 -27.50
N GLY A 73 -26.60 20.83 -27.70
CA GLY A 73 -26.62 19.53 -27.00
C GLY A 73 -25.32 18.76 -27.17
N TYR A 74 -24.79 18.67 -28.40
CA TYR A 74 -23.46 18.09 -28.65
C TYR A 74 -22.35 18.75 -27.84
N LYS A 75 -22.37 20.09 -27.73
CA LYS A 75 -21.39 20.83 -26.94
C LYS A 75 -21.56 20.59 -25.44
N CYS A 76 -22.78 20.55 -24.95
CA CYS A 76 -23.08 20.18 -23.57
C CYS A 76 -22.54 18.78 -23.26
N ASP A 77 -22.80 17.79 -24.12
CA ASP A 77 -22.26 16.44 -23.96
C ASP A 77 -20.73 16.48 -23.90
N GLN A 78 -20.07 17.20 -24.82
CA GLN A 78 -18.60 17.31 -24.86
C GLN A 78 -18.04 17.91 -23.55
N VAL A 79 -18.68 18.95 -23.04
CA VAL A 79 -18.28 19.61 -21.79
C VAL A 79 -18.48 18.66 -20.61
N TRP A 80 -19.59 17.93 -20.56
CA TRP A 80 -19.83 16.91 -19.54
C TRP A 80 -18.74 15.84 -19.56
N ALA A 81 -18.44 15.24 -20.72
CA ALA A 81 -17.41 14.20 -20.83
C ALA A 81 -16.02 14.72 -20.46
N ALA A 82 -15.68 15.95 -20.86
CA ALA A 82 -14.42 16.57 -20.48
C ALA A 82 -14.33 16.86 -18.98
N SER A 83 -15.43 17.30 -18.36
CA SER A 83 -15.50 17.51 -16.91
C SER A 83 -15.37 16.20 -16.14
N TRP A 84 -16.03 15.14 -16.60
CA TRP A 84 -15.93 13.80 -16.02
C TRP A 84 -14.48 13.29 -16.03
N ASN A 85 -13.82 13.35 -17.18
CA ASN A 85 -12.43 12.89 -17.30
C ASN A 85 -11.48 13.70 -16.42
N ARG A 86 -11.68 15.02 -16.30
CA ARG A 86 -10.87 15.87 -15.43
C ARG A 86 -11.06 15.51 -13.95
N GLU A 87 -12.29 15.24 -13.52
CA GLU A 87 -12.54 14.86 -12.12
C GLU A 87 -12.00 13.47 -11.81
N ARG A 88 -12.10 12.55 -12.77
CA ARG A 88 -11.46 11.23 -12.70
C ARG A 88 -9.93 11.33 -12.58
N GLU A 89 -9.29 12.17 -13.39
CA GLU A 89 -7.84 12.40 -13.33
C GLU A 89 -7.42 12.96 -11.96
N ARG A 90 -8.15 13.95 -11.44
CA ARG A 90 -7.92 14.48 -10.09
C ARG A 90 -8.06 13.42 -9.01
N LEU A 91 -9.11 12.60 -9.08
CA LEU A 91 -9.33 11.51 -8.14
C LEU A 91 -8.18 10.49 -8.20
N LEU A 92 -7.74 10.13 -9.41
CA LEU A 92 -6.61 9.23 -9.61
C LEU A 92 -5.32 9.80 -9.02
N GLU A 93 -5.00 11.06 -9.30
CA GLU A 93 -3.82 11.74 -8.72
C GLU A 93 -3.88 11.81 -7.20
N GLN A 94 -5.06 12.09 -6.63
CA GLN A 94 -5.26 12.14 -5.18
C GLN A 94 -5.06 10.76 -4.53
N GLU A 95 -5.66 9.71 -5.09
CA GLU A 95 -5.49 8.35 -4.58
C GLU A 95 -4.06 7.83 -4.78
N ILE A 96 -3.39 8.22 -5.87
CA ILE A 96 -1.96 7.91 -6.06
C ILE A 96 -1.11 8.61 -5.00
N THR A 97 -1.31 9.92 -4.80
CA THR A 97 -0.57 10.69 -3.79
C THR A 97 -0.83 10.16 -2.38
N ARG A 98 -2.08 9.76 -2.10
CA ARG A 98 -2.43 9.09 -0.85
C ARG A 98 -1.70 7.76 -0.74
N GLY A 99 -1.66 6.96 -1.80
CA GLY A 99 -0.93 5.69 -1.92
C GLY A 99 0.57 5.80 -1.65
N GLN A 100 1.18 6.90 -2.09
CA GLN A 100 2.60 7.20 -1.96
C GLN A 100 3.01 7.74 -0.58
N ARG A 101 2.10 7.74 0.40
CA ARG A 101 2.45 8.04 1.79
C ARG A 101 3.35 6.94 2.34
N ALA A 102 4.42 7.35 3.01
CA ALA A 102 5.45 6.47 3.52
C ALA A 102 5.90 6.92 4.91
N ALA A 103 6.40 5.99 5.70
CA ALA A 103 6.97 6.25 7.01
C ALA A 103 8.50 6.18 6.98
N ARG A 104 9.16 6.94 7.83
CA ARG A 104 10.59 6.84 8.10
C ARG A 104 10.83 5.83 9.19
N VAL A 105 11.67 4.83 8.90
CA VAL A 105 12.09 3.86 9.91
C VAL A 105 13.25 4.47 10.69
N LEU A 106 12.96 4.92 11.92
CA LEU A 106 13.94 5.54 12.80
C LEU A 106 14.87 4.49 13.40
N GLN A 107 14.29 3.36 13.80
CA GLN A 107 15.03 2.23 14.33
C GLN A 107 14.19 0.95 14.20
N ALA A 108 14.86 -0.16 14.00
CA ALA A 108 14.25 -1.48 13.92
C ALA A 108 15.11 -2.47 14.70
N GLY A 109 14.49 -3.52 15.23
CA GLY A 109 15.22 -4.57 15.93
C GLY A 109 14.49 -5.90 15.90
N VAL A 110 15.27 -6.95 16.13
CA VAL A 110 14.83 -8.33 16.10
C VAL A 110 15.46 -9.06 17.28
N ILE A 111 14.67 -9.91 17.91
CA ILE A 111 15.13 -10.95 18.82
C ILE A 111 14.72 -12.28 18.17
N SER A 112 15.71 -13.13 17.90
CA SER A 112 15.53 -14.44 17.28
C SER A 112 16.39 -15.48 18.02
N GLN A 113 16.43 -16.72 17.53
CA GLN A 113 17.30 -17.77 18.06
C GLN A 113 18.79 -17.36 18.14
N LEU A 114 19.23 -16.46 17.24
CA LEU A 114 20.61 -15.96 17.17
C LEU A 114 20.90 -14.83 18.18
N GLY A 115 19.90 -14.42 18.96
CA GLY A 115 19.97 -13.36 19.96
C GLY A 115 19.31 -12.06 19.50
N ASN A 116 19.74 -10.95 20.11
CA ASN A 116 19.25 -9.61 19.82
C ASN A 116 20.12 -8.94 18.73
N GLY A 117 19.46 -8.40 17.70
CA GLY A 117 20.08 -7.64 16.62
C GLY A 117 19.77 -8.21 15.23
N THR A 118 19.63 -7.33 14.24
CA THR A 118 19.33 -7.72 12.85
C THR A 118 20.55 -8.27 12.11
N GLU A 119 21.77 -7.81 12.43
CA GLU A 119 23.00 -8.16 11.69
C GLU A 119 23.28 -9.66 11.63
N LYS A 120 23.24 -10.36 12.77
CA LYS A 120 23.50 -11.81 12.82
C LYS A 120 22.46 -12.59 12.04
N LEU A 121 21.20 -12.19 12.15
CA LEU A 121 20.11 -12.82 11.43
C LEU A 121 20.23 -12.56 9.91
N LEU A 122 20.55 -11.34 9.52
CA LEU A 122 20.76 -10.96 8.14
C LEU A 122 21.87 -11.79 7.49
N LEU A 123 23.00 -11.99 8.19
CA LEU A 123 24.08 -12.86 7.72
C LEU A 123 23.59 -14.30 7.53
N ALA A 124 22.89 -14.86 8.51
CA ALA A 124 22.36 -16.23 8.43
C ALA A 124 21.33 -16.42 7.30
N VAL A 125 20.48 -15.42 7.04
CA VAL A 125 19.53 -15.43 5.91
C VAL A 125 20.26 -15.33 4.58
N LYS A 126 21.29 -14.47 4.47
CA LYS A 126 22.09 -14.34 3.25
C LYS A 126 22.94 -15.58 2.94
N SER A 127 23.39 -16.31 3.95
CA SER A 127 24.10 -17.58 3.77
C SER A 127 23.18 -18.80 3.71
N SER A 128 21.85 -18.60 3.79
CA SER A 128 20.85 -19.69 3.84
C SER A 128 21.16 -20.73 4.93
N GLU A 129 21.68 -20.28 6.07
CA GLU A 129 22.04 -21.12 7.22
C GLU A 129 20.81 -21.40 8.11
N PRO A 130 20.25 -22.61 8.12
CA PRO A 130 19.06 -22.91 8.89
C PRO A 130 19.34 -22.85 10.40
N GLN A 131 18.51 -22.11 11.14
CA GLN A 131 18.53 -22.07 12.61
C GLN A 131 17.58 -23.07 13.25
N LEU A 132 16.76 -23.72 12.43
CA LEU A 132 15.83 -24.77 12.80
C LEU A 132 16.57 -25.96 13.42
N ARG A 133 16.15 -26.40 14.61
CA ARG A 133 16.74 -27.55 15.32
C ARG A 133 15.68 -28.58 15.66
N MET A 134 16.07 -29.86 15.60
CA MET A 134 15.27 -30.95 16.16
C MET A 134 15.26 -30.84 17.68
N GLN A 135 14.15 -30.40 18.25
CA GLN A 135 14.01 -30.23 19.70
C GLN A 135 12.56 -30.46 20.15
N SER A 136 12.36 -30.84 21.41
CA SER A 136 11.02 -31.13 21.96
C SER A 136 10.22 -29.85 22.24
N PRO A 137 8.93 -29.77 21.88
CA PRO A 137 8.02 -28.68 22.27
C PRO A 137 7.99 -28.39 23.78
N ARG A 138 7.66 -27.14 24.16
CA ARG A 138 7.58 -26.70 25.57
C ARG A 138 6.53 -27.45 26.38
N LEU A 139 5.38 -27.77 25.77
CA LEU A 139 4.34 -28.59 26.41
C LEU A 139 4.62 -30.10 26.36
N GLY A 140 5.82 -30.50 25.95
CA GLY A 140 6.18 -31.89 25.71
C GLY A 140 5.56 -32.45 24.43
N GLY A 141 6.03 -33.62 24.02
CA GLY A 141 5.64 -34.29 22.78
C GLY A 141 6.84 -34.83 22.02
N LEU A 142 6.58 -35.30 20.79
CA LEU A 142 7.64 -35.75 19.89
C LEU A 142 8.54 -34.57 19.48
N PRO A 143 9.85 -34.78 19.30
CA PRO A 143 10.74 -33.77 18.75
C PRO A 143 10.30 -33.34 17.34
N VAL A 144 10.32 -32.03 17.10
CA VAL A 144 9.93 -31.40 15.83
C VAL A 144 11.00 -30.39 15.42
N ARG A 145 11.23 -30.19 14.12
CA ARG A 145 12.20 -29.21 13.61
C ARG A 145 11.62 -27.80 13.75
N HIS A 146 12.10 -27.02 14.71
CA HIS A 146 11.64 -25.63 14.91
C HIS A 146 12.76 -24.74 15.46
N SER A 147 12.59 -23.42 15.31
CA SER A 147 13.44 -22.44 15.98
C SER A 147 12.78 -21.93 17.26
N ARG A 148 13.62 -21.59 18.26
CA ARG A 148 13.16 -21.19 19.59
C ARG A 148 13.90 -19.95 20.06
N LEU A 149 13.19 -19.00 20.67
CA LEU A 149 13.80 -17.84 21.28
C LEU A 149 14.66 -18.24 22.49
N PRO A 150 15.92 -17.77 22.55
CA PRO A 150 16.82 -18.13 23.64
C PRO A 150 16.38 -17.41 24.91
N GLY A 151 16.55 -18.07 26.06
CA GLY A 151 16.19 -17.50 27.35
C GLY A 151 14.71 -17.63 27.73
N PHE A 152 13.81 -17.94 26.79
CA PHE A 152 12.44 -18.30 27.14
C PHE A 152 12.43 -19.73 27.69
N ALA A 153 12.33 -19.89 29.01
CA ALA A 153 12.33 -21.18 29.69
C ALA A 153 10.89 -21.71 29.90
N ASP A 154 10.75 -23.02 30.10
CA ASP A 154 9.45 -23.63 30.37
C ASP A 154 8.91 -23.11 31.72
N LYS A 155 7.73 -22.49 31.70
CA LYS A 155 7.00 -21.90 32.84
C LYS A 155 7.43 -20.49 33.29
N GLN A 156 8.40 -19.85 32.63
CA GLN A 156 8.87 -18.48 32.94
C GLN A 156 8.64 -17.47 31.81
N GLN A 157 7.81 -17.81 30.83
CA GLN A 157 7.58 -16.99 29.62
C GLN A 157 7.23 -15.53 29.92
N PHE A 158 6.55 -15.25 31.02
CA PHE A 158 6.21 -13.88 31.43
C PHE A 158 7.45 -13.05 31.86
N GLN A 159 8.37 -13.65 32.62
CA GLN A 159 9.60 -12.97 33.07
C GLN A 159 10.58 -12.77 31.91
N ASP A 160 10.63 -13.75 31.01
CA ASP A 160 11.47 -13.70 29.82
C ASP A 160 10.94 -12.63 28.84
N LEU A 161 9.61 -12.56 28.68
CA LEU A 161 8.96 -11.49 27.93
C LEU A 161 9.24 -10.11 28.53
N ASP A 162 9.12 -9.96 29.85
CA ASP A 162 9.42 -8.70 30.55
C ASP A 162 10.88 -8.24 30.33
N THR A 163 11.83 -9.18 30.40
CA THR A 163 13.25 -8.89 30.14
C THR A 163 13.48 -8.44 28.69
N ALA A 164 12.82 -9.10 27.75
CA ALA A 164 12.91 -8.77 26.34
C ALA A 164 12.28 -7.40 26.03
N LEU A 165 11.10 -7.12 26.59
CA LEU A 165 10.40 -5.83 26.46
C LEU A 165 11.16 -4.67 27.11
N LYS A 166 11.80 -4.87 28.27
CA LYS A 166 12.71 -3.87 28.87
C LYS A 166 13.88 -3.55 27.94
N THR A 167 14.39 -4.55 27.23
CA THR A 167 15.45 -4.35 26.24
C THR A 167 14.95 -3.52 25.07
N ILE A 168 13.77 -3.82 24.53
CA ILE A 168 13.11 -3.03 23.48
C ILE A 168 12.88 -1.59 23.96
N ALA A 169 12.27 -1.41 25.14
CA ALA A 169 11.93 -0.10 25.67
C ALA A 169 13.16 0.80 25.83
N ARG A 170 14.29 0.24 26.27
CA ARG A 170 15.56 0.97 26.36
C ARG A 170 16.08 1.43 25.01
N GLN A 171 16.01 0.56 23.99
CA GLN A 171 16.40 0.90 22.62
C GLN A 171 15.49 1.99 22.05
N VAL A 172 14.18 1.80 22.14
CA VAL A 172 13.16 2.75 21.68
C VAL A 172 13.29 4.11 22.39
N ARG A 173 13.46 4.12 23.72
CA ARG A 173 13.61 5.36 24.50
C ARG A 173 14.77 6.23 24.01
N SER A 174 15.91 5.62 23.71
CA SER A 174 17.09 6.35 23.21
C SER A 174 16.83 7.12 21.91
N VAL A 175 15.85 6.68 21.12
CA VAL A 175 15.42 7.33 19.88
C VAL A 175 14.30 8.33 20.14
N LEU A 176 13.32 7.98 20.97
CA LEU A 176 12.22 8.86 21.35
C LEU A 176 12.67 10.11 22.12
N ASP A 177 13.79 10.05 22.84
CA ASP A 177 14.37 11.20 23.53
C ASP A 177 14.82 12.31 22.54
N LYS A 178 15.04 11.95 21.26
CA LYS A 178 15.36 12.90 20.18
C LYS A 178 14.12 13.46 19.49
N ILE A 179 12.93 12.92 19.77
CA ILE A 179 11.67 13.34 19.16
C ILE A 179 10.98 14.36 20.08
N PRO A 180 10.43 15.46 19.54
CA PRO A 180 9.68 16.44 20.32
C PRO A 180 8.54 15.82 21.16
N THR A 181 8.24 16.44 22.30
CA THR A 181 7.31 15.88 23.29
C THR A 181 5.84 15.97 22.88
N ASP A 182 5.51 16.85 21.94
CA ASP A 182 4.19 17.08 21.36
C ASP A 182 3.80 16.08 20.26
N VAL A 183 4.76 15.30 19.76
CA VAL A 183 4.51 14.27 18.74
C VAL A 183 3.72 13.11 19.33
N LEU A 184 2.60 12.77 18.69
CA LEU A 184 1.73 11.68 19.14
C LEU A 184 2.40 10.32 18.97
N CYS A 185 2.38 9.51 20.02
CA CYS A 185 2.94 8.16 20.01
C CYS A 185 1.82 7.12 19.91
N TRP A 186 1.92 6.24 18.91
CA TRP A 186 1.02 5.11 18.69
C TRP A 186 1.74 3.79 18.86
N LEU A 187 1.02 2.79 19.34
CA LEU A 187 1.54 1.44 19.56
C LEU A 187 0.64 0.43 18.84
N MET A 188 1.24 -0.37 17.96
CA MET A 188 0.64 -1.57 17.39
C MET A 188 1.27 -2.78 18.08
N VAL A 189 0.44 -3.64 18.69
CA VAL A 189 0.89 -4.91 19.29
C VAL A 189 0.22 -6.09 18.58
N ASP A 190 1.04 -6.89 17.91
CA ASP A 190 0.61 -8.09 17.19
C ASP A 190 1.40 -9.32 17.69
N CYS A 191 1.05 -9.76 18.90
CA CYS A 191 1.77 -10.79 19.62
C CYS A 191 0.90 -12.03 19.85
N ASP A 192 1.45 -13.21 19.52
CA ASP A 192 0.95 -14.53 19.91
C ASP A 192 1.97 -15.17 20.86
N VAL A 193 1.75 -14.96 22.16
CA VAL A 193 2.66 -15.43 23.20
C VAL A 193 1.97 -16.49 24.04
N ALA A 194 2.41 -17.74 23.88
CA ALA A 194 1.89 -18.86 24.64
C ALA A 194 1.99 -18.62 26.16
N GLY A 195 0.85 -18.75 26.86
CA GLY A 195 0.76 -18.57 28.31
C GLY A 195 0.54 -17.14 28.79
N VAL A 196 0.33 -16.17 27.89
CA VAL A 196 0.10 -14.76 28.25
C VAL A 196 -1.18 -14.23 27.56
N PRO A 197 -2.38 -14.40 28.16
CA PRO A 197 -3.66 -14.06 27.51
C PRO A 197 -3.85 -12.56 27.25
N ASP A 198 -3.28 -11.68 28.08
CA ASP A 198 -3.38 -10.21 27.95
C ASP A 198 -2.05 -9.57 27.49
N ALA A 199 -1.34 -10.24 26.57
CA ALA A 199 -0.03 -9.78 26.11
C ALA A 199 -0.06 -8.32 25.62
N ASN A 200 -1.13 -7.92 24.92
CA ASN A 200 -1.26 -6.58 24.34
C ASN A 200 -1.29 -5.46 25.38
N GLU A 201 -2.15 -5.57 26.41
CA GLU A 201 -2.25 -4.57 27.48
C GLU A 201 -0.98 -4.52 28.32
N LYS A 202 -0.40 -5.69 28.64
CA LYS A 202 0.84 -5.77 29.40
C LYS A 202 2.03 -5.16 28.67
N ILE A 203 2.14 -5.41 27.36
CA ILE A 203 3.16 -4.78 26.50
C ILE A 203 2.95 -3.26 26.49
N HIS A 204 1.72 -2.80 26.31
CA HIS A 204 1.39 -1.39 26.33
C HIS A 204 1.82 -0.70 27.64
N ASP A 205 1.43 -1.26 28.78
CA ASP A 205 1.71 -0.68 30.10
C ASP A 205 3.20 -0.66 30.39
N MET A 206 3.91 -1.73 30.02
CA MET A 206 5.36 -1.83 30.20
C MET A 206 6.12 -0.83 29.33
N ILE A 207 5.79 -0.74 28.04
CA ILE A 207 6.44 0.22 27.13
C ILE A 207 6.17 1.65 27.62
N THR A 208 4.93 1.97 28.00
CA THR A 208 4.56 3.28 28.54
C THR A 208 5.35 3.61 29.81
N ALA A 209 5.44 2.67 30.76
CA ALA A 209 6.17 2.87 32.00
C ALA A 209 7.69 3.03 31.80
N GLN A 210 8.30 2.25 30.90
CA GLN A 210 9.75 2.25 30.68
C GLN A 210 10.25 3.42 29.82
N THR A 211 9.42 3.86 28.86
CA THR A 211 9.75 4.99 27.98
C THR A 211 9.35 6.34 28.56
N GLY A 212 8.37 6.38 29.47
CA GLY A 212 7.81 7.63 30.02
C GLY A 212 6.96 8.42 29.02
N LYS A 213 6.58 7.81 27.89
CA LYS A 213 5.72 8.40 26.85
C LYS A 213 4.37 7.71 26.86
N THR A 214 3.29 8.47 26.66
CA THR A 214 1.94 7.90 26.52
C THR A 214 1.76 7.37 25.10
N PHE A 215 1.49 6.07 24.98
CA PHE A 215 1.15 5.44 23.71
C PHE A 215 -0.37 5.28 23.57
N ARG A 216 -0.89 5.51 22.36
CA ARG A 216 -2.26 5.13 22.00
C ARG A 216 -2.24 3.78 21.29
N LEU A 217 -3.00 2.82 21.79
CA LEU A 217 -3.08 1.50 21.19
C LEU A 217 -3.87 1.56 19.87
N LEU A 218 -3.36 0.93 18.82
CA LEU A 218 -4.09 0.67 17.60
C LEU A 218 -4.88 -0.63 17.72
N ASN A 219 -6.16 -0.59 17.34
CA ASN A 219 -7.02 -1.78 17.35
C ASN A 219 -6.70 -2.74 16.19
N ALA A 220 -6.16 -2.22 15.08
CA ALA A 220 -5.73 -3.00 13.93
C ALA A 220 -4.36 -3.64 14.18
N LYS A 221 -4.05 -4.72 13.45
CA LYS A 221 -2.80 -5.50 13.56
C LYS A 221 -2.05 -5.62 12.23
N GLY A 222 -0.80 -6.06 12.28
CA GLY A 222 0.05 -6.27 11.10
C GLY A 222 0.11 -5.09 10.14
N PHE A 223 0.22 -5.38 8.85
CA PHE A 223 0.25 -4.34 7.80
C PHE A 223 -1.07 -3.58 7.63
N THR A 224 -2.20 -4.16 8.05
CA THR A 224 -3.48 -3.43 8.09
C THR A 224 -3.41 -2.25 9.08
N ALA A 225 -2.76 -2.43 10.22
CA ALA A 225 -2.56 -1.35 11.19
C ALA A 225 -1.67 -0.24 10.64
N PHE A 226 -0.59 -0.62 9.96
CA PHE A 226 0.32 0.33 9.36
C PHE A 226 -0.36 1.15 8.24
N ASP A 227 -1.11 0.50 7.35
CA ASP A 227 -1.90 1.17 6.31
C ASP A 227 -2.92 2.16 6.92
N PHE A 228 -3.66 1.72 7.94
CA PHE A 228 -4.61 2.56 8.66
C PHE A 228 -3.93 3.78 9.31
N TRP A 229 -2.79 3.58 9.96
CA TRP A 229 -2.04 4.66 10.61
C TRP A 229 -1.53 5.70 9.60
N LEU A 230 -1.07 5.26 8.42
CA LEU A 230 -0.67 6.15 7.31
C LEU A 230 -1.83 6.98 6.74
N ASP A 231 -3.08 6.61 6.97
CA ASP A 231 -4.24 7.37 6.53
C ASP A 231 -4.76 8.32 7.60
N GLU A 232 -5.10 7.77 8.77
CA GLU A 232 -5.79 8.49 9.84
C GLU A 232 -4.93 9.57 10.45
N ILE A 233 -3.63 9.28 10.62
CA ILE A 233 -2.73 10.12 11.38
C ILE A 233 -1.80 10.93 10.45
N TRP A 234 -1.97 10.85 9.13
CA TRP A 234 -1.08 11.53 8.18
C TRP A 234 -1.05 13.05 8.33
N LYS A 235 -2.15 13.67 8.79
CA LYS A 235 -2.29 15.13 8.86
C LYS A 235 -1.41 15.80 9.91
N GLN A 236 -0.91 15.05 10.89
CA GLN A 236 -0.11 15.56 12.00
C GLN A 236 1.12 14.69 12.25
N PRO A 237 2.22 15.24 12.79
CA PRO A 237 3.38 14.43 13.18
C PRO A 237 3.01 13.34 14.17
N ALA A 238 3.40 12.10 13.88
CA ALA A 238 3.18 10.98 14.77
C ALA A 238 4.25 9.90 14.61
N VAL A 239 4.51 9.24 15.72
CA VAL A 239 5.33 8.05 15.82
C VAL A 239 4.44 6.81 15.93
N LEU A 240 4.83 5.72 15.27
CA LEU A 240 4.26 4.40 15.46
C LEU A 240 5.36 3.45 15.91
N LEU A 241 5.17 2.83 17.07
CA LEU A 241 5.94 1.66 17.47
C LEU A 241 5.13 0.41 17.12
N ALA A 242 5.63 -0.38 16.17
CA ALA A 242 5.10 -1.69 15.84
C ALA A 242 5.89 -2.74 16.64
N ILE A 243 5.20 -3.58 17.43
CA ILE A 243 5.79 -4.74 18.12
C ILE A 243 5.02 -5.97 17.69
N SER A 244 5.74 -6.98 17.19
CA SER A 244 5.15 -8.28 16.85
C SER A 244 5.96 -9.40 17.47
N ALA A 245 5.30 -10.44 17.98
CA ALA A 245 5.99 -11.53 18.65
C ALA A 245 5.25 -12.85 18.44
N VAL A 246 5.99 -13.94 18.27
CA VAL A 246 5.43 -15.29 18.29
C VAL A 246 6.29 -16.18 19.18
N ILE A 247 5.68 -16.72 20.22
CA ILE A 247 6.28 -17.66 21.18
C ILE A 247 5.33 -18.86 21.31
N ARG A 248 5.81 -20.06 20.98
CA ARG A 248 4.96 -21.23 20.74
C ARG A 248 5.09 -22.25 21.87
N ALA A 249 3.95 -22.70 22.38
CA ALA A 249 3.91 -23.83 23.31
C ALA A 249 4.07 -25.19 22.60
N LYS A 250 3.49 -25.32 21.40
CA LYS A 250 3.47 -26.52 20.55
C LYS A 250 3.77 -26.15 19.10
N PRO A 251 5.03 -25.85 18.75
CA PRO A 251 5.41 -25.58 17.37
C PRO A 251 5.21 -26.81 16.48
N GLN A 252 4.81 -26.57 15.23
CA GLN A 252 4.83 -27.55 14.14
C GLN A 252 6.19 -27.57 13.43
N ASP A 253 6.35 -28.51 12.50
CA ASP A 253 7.57 -28.63 11.70
C ASP A 253 7.77 -27.37 10.85
N ASP A 254 8.99 -26.85 10.85
CA ASP A 254 9.39 -25.60 10.20
C ASP A 254 8.74 -24.32 10.73
N GLU A 255 8.17 -24.37 11.94
CA GLU A 255 7.77 -23.14 12.63
C GLU A 255 8.94 -22.49 13.38
N GLY A 256 8.83 -21.18 13.56
CA GLY A 256 9.80 -20.39 14.30
C GLY A 256 9.18 -19.52 15.39
N GLU A 257 10.05 -19.04 16.26
CA GLU A 257 9.77 -18.00 17.25
C GLU A 257 10.63 -16.76 16.96
N ALA A 258 10.02 -15.59 17.01
CA ALA A 258 10.73 -14.32 16.86
C ALA A 258 9.96 -13.19 17.56
N MET A 259 10.68 -12.15 17.93
CA MET A 259 10.08 -10.88 18.35
C MET A 259 10.72 -9.74 17.56
N THR A 260 9.90 -8.85 17.05
CA THR A 260 10.31 -7.74 16.20
C THR A 260 9.74 -6.45 16.75
N TRP A 261 10.47 -5.37 16.52
CA TRP A 261 9.96 -4.04 16.77
C TRP A 261 10.49 -3.07 15.73
N THR A 262 9.65 -2.10 15.36
CA THR A 262 9.96 -1.09 14.34
C THR A 262 9.38 0.24 14.79
N LEU A 263 10.24 1.24 14.92
CA LEU A 263 9.87 2.60 15.28
C LEU A 263 9.82 3.47 14.02
N LEU A 264 8.62 3.97 13.73
CA LEU A 264 8.26 4.67 12.51
C LEU A 264 7.88 6.12 12.82
N LEU A 265 8.26 7.05 11.96
CA LEU A 265 7.83 8.44 11.99
C LEU A 265 7.20 8.81 10.64
N ASN A 266 6.04 9.47 10.64
CA ASN A 266 5.37 9.87 9.39
C ASN A 266 5.91 11.17 8.77
N ARG A 267 7.04 11.66 9.27
CA ARG A 267 7.74 12.88 8.84
C ARG A 267 9.23 12.62 8.73
N ASP A 268 9.90 13.48 7.99
CA ASP A 268 11.35 13.61 8.05
C ASP A 268 11.73 14.20 9.41
N HIS A 269 12.98 13.97 9.83
CA HIS A 269 13.48 14.52 11.08
C HIS A 269 15.00 14.66 11.01
N SER A 270 15.50 15.85 11.33
CA SER A 270 16.91 16.22 11.16
C SER A 270 17.89 15.31 11.91
N SER A 271 17.47 14.75 13.06
CA SER A 271 18.29 13.78 13.82
C SER A 271 18.41 12.39 13.18
N PHE A 272 17.66 12.12 12.10
CA PHE A 272 17.64 10.83 11.41
C PHE A 272 17.75 11.00 9.88
N PRO A 273 18.83 11.63 9.38
CA PRO A 273 18.96 11.96 7.95
C PRO A 273 19.02 10.72 7.04
N ASN A 274 19.43 9.57 7.60
CA ASN A 274 19.57 8.31 6.88
C ASN A 274 18.38 7.36 7.11
N ALA A 275 17.26 7.86 7.66
CA ALA A 275 16.08 7.03 7.88
C ALA A 275 15.50 6.56 6.54
N VAL A 276 15.44 5.24 6.37
CA VAL A 276 14.85 4.61 5.17
C VAL A 276 13.34 4.82 5.15
N LYS A 277 12.75 4.76 3.97
CA LYS A 277 11.31 4.89 3.78
C LYS A 277 10.68 3.50 3.70
N LEU A 278 9.76 3.22 4.61
CA LEU A 278 8.82 2.10 4.50
C LEU A 278 7.55 2.62 3.82
N HIS A 279 7.30 2.16 2.59
CA HIS A 279 6.15 2.60 1.79
C HIS A 279 4.88 1.87 2.20
N ARG A 280 3.72 2.35 1.72
CA ARG A 280 2.44 1.68 1.97
C ARG A 280 2.47 0.22 1.49
N PRO A 281 2.07 -0.74 2.34
CA PRO A 281 1.94 -2.13 1.94
C PRO A 281 0.69 -2.31 1.08
N GLN A 282 0.80 -3.05 -0.02
CA GLN A 282 -0.32 -3.40 -0.88
C GLN A 282 -0.81 -4.80 -0.56
N LYS A 283 -2.09 -4.94 -0.24
CA LYS A 283 -2.78 -6.23 -0.04
C LYS A 283 -3.23 -6.82 -1.37
N GLY A 284 -3.15 -8.14 -1.49
CA GLY A 284 -3.82 -8.96 -2.50
C GLY A 284 -3.68 -10.44 -2.19
N SER A 285 -3.53 -11.26 -3.22
CA SER A 285 -3.40 -12.72 -3.14
C SER A 285 -2.32 -13.21 -4.09
N ILE A 286 -1.92 -14.49 -4.00
CA ILE A 286 -0.93 -15.06 -4.92
C ILE A 286 -1.34 -14.96 -6.39
N GLY A 287 -2.63 -15.09 -6.71
CA GLY A 287 -3.14 -14.95 -8.07
C GLY A 287 -3.16 -13.52 -8.61
N THR A 288 -2.96 -12.51 -7.75
CA THR A 288 -2.92 -11.08 -8.12
C THR A 288 -1.56 -10.45 -7.83
N ILE A 289 -0.54 -11.25 -7.52
CA ILE A 289 0.75 -10.77 -7.01
C ILE A 289 1.47 -9.82 -7.97
N SER A 290 1.33 -10.01 -9.30
CA SER A 290 1.87 -9.07 -10.29
C SER A 290 1.24 -7.67 -10.20
N GLN A 291 -0.09 -7.58 -10.09
CA GLN A 291 -0.78 -6.30 -9.91
C GLN A 291 -0.44 -5.66 -8.56
N VAL A 292 -0.31 -6.48 -7.51
CA VAL A 292 0.06 -6.05 -6.16
C VAL A 292 1.48 -5.48 -6.14
N LEU A 293 2.42 -6.13 -6.83
CA LEU A 293 3.80 -5.66 -7.00
C LEU A 293 3.85 -4.35 -7.79
N SER A 294 3.12 -4.26 -8.91
CA SER A 294 3.00 -3.04 -9.71
C SER A 294 2.53 -1.84 -8.86
N ARG A 295 1.50 -2.07 -8.03
CA ARG A 295 0.98 -1.08 -7.06
C ARG A 295 2.03 -0.71 -6.01
N ALA A 296 2.75 -1.68 -5.45
CA ALA A 296 3.80 -1.41 -4.48
C ALA A 296 4.93 -0.54 -5.08
N LEU A 297 5.35 -0.83 -6.32
CA LEU A 297 6.32 -0.03 -7.07
C LEU A 297 5.81 1.41 -7.28
N LEU A 298 4.53 1.57 -7.65
CA LEU A 298 3.86 2.87 -7.79
C LEU A 298 3.84 3.67 -6.47
N TRP A 299 3.59 3.02 -5.33
CA TRP A 299 3.65 3.65 -4.00
C TRP A 299 5.04 4.15 -3.66
N SER A 300 6.07 3.39 -4.03
CA SER A 300 7.47 3.77 -3.79
C SER A 300 8.07 4.75 -4.80
N GLN A 301 7.39 5.01 -5.92
CA GLN A 301 7.92 5.82 -7.03
C GLN A 301 9.26 5.31 -7.57
N ILE A 302 9.41 3.99 -7.66
CA ILE A 302 10.59 3.34 -8.24
C ILE A 302 10.17 2.41 -9.37
N SER A 303 11.10 2.10 -10.27
CA SER A 303 10.93 1.08 -11.29
C SER A 303 11.39 -0.29 -10.78
N GLY A 304 10.97 -1.37 -11.43
CA GLY A 304 11.43 -2.72 -11.08
C GLY A 304 12.95 -2.89 -11.08
N GLY A 305 13.65 -2.22 -12.01
CA GLY A 305 15.11 -2.27 -12.13
C GLY A 305 15.88 -1.62 -10.98
N ASP A 306 15.21 -0.80 -10.17
CA ASP A 306 15.81 -0.14 -9.00
C ASP A 306 15.87 -1.07 -7.77
N VAL A 307 15.00 -2.09 -7.73
CA VAL A 307 14.92 -3.06 -6.63
C VAL A 307 16.12 -4.02 -6.71
N LYS A 308 16.82 -4.21 -5.59
CA LYS A 308 18.04 -5.03 -5.53
C LYS A 308 17.86 -6.39 -4.90
N GLU A 309 17.10 -6.49 -3.81
CA GLU A 309 16.84 -7.78 -3.16
C GLU A 309 15.36 -7.86 -2.75
N ALA A 310 14.86 -9.10 -2.71
CA ALA A 310 13.53 -9.46 -2.24
C ALA A 310 13.62 -10.29 -0.97
N TRP A 311 12.69 -10.05 -0.05
CA TRP A 311 12.59 -10.74 1.24
C TRP A 311 11.22 -11.41 1.32
N THR A 312 11.19 -12.74 1.23
CA THR A 312 9.94 -13.49 1.21
C THR A 312 9.69 -14.18 2.55
N THR A 313 8.42 -14.28 2.93
CA THR A 313 7.96 -15.08 4.07
C THR A 313 6.56 -15.64 3.78
N GLY A 314 6.30 -16.82 4.33
CA GLY A 314 5.19 -17.68 4.03
C GLY A 314 5.45 -18.60 2.83
N LYS A 315 4.55 -19.55 2.63
CA LYS A 315 4.72 -20.65 1.67
C LYS A 315 4.43 -20.20 0.23
N ALA A 316 3.41 -19.37 0.03
CA ALA A 316 2.96 -18.98 -1.30
C ALA A 316 4.00 -18.22 -2.14
N PRO A 317 4.81 -17.28 -1.60
CA PRO A 317 5.85 -16.63 -2.39
C PRO A 317 7.05 -17.55 -2.68
N ALA A 318 7.32 -18.50 -1.79
CA ALA A 318 8.40 -19.48 -1.92
C ALA A 318 8.04 -20.62 -2.89
N GLN A 319 6.75 -20.86 -3.15
CA GLN A 319 6.24 -21.99 -3.93
C GLN A 319 5.45 -21.52 -5.16
N GLY A 320 5.62 -22.18 -6.30
CA GLY A 320 4.65 -22.06 -7.41
C GLY A 320 4.93 -20.98 -8.47
N GLY A 321 6.12 -20.39 -8.55
CA GLY A 321 6.59 -19.61 -9.70
C GLY A 321 5.92 -18.24 -9.91
N ALA A 322 4.71 -18.02 -9.38
CA ALA A 322 3.93 -16.79 -9.55
C ALA A 322 4.67 -15.53 -9.08
N TRP A 323 5.49 -15.63 -8.02
CA TRP A 323 6.35 -14.54 -7.59
C TRP A 323 7.42 -14.21 -8.64
N SER A 324 8.05 -15.22 -9.23
CA SER A 324 9.04 -15.05 -10.31
C SER A 324 8.43 -14.40 -11.54
N GLU A 325 7.26 -14.87 -11.96
CA GLU A 325 6.53 -14.32 -13.10
C GLU A 325 6.13 -12.85 -12.85
N ALA A 326 5.65 -12.54 -11.65
CA ALA A 326 5.36 -11.16 -11.27
C ALA A 326 6.59 -10.26 -11.29
N CYS A 327 7.75 -10.74 -10.82
CA CYS A 327 9.02 -10.02 -10.93
C CYS A 327 9.35 -9.68 -12.39
N GLU A 328 9.25 -10.66 -13.29
CA GLU A 328 9.54 -10.48 -14.72
C GLU A 328 8.58 -9.48 -15.37
N GLU A 329 7.27 -9.61 -15.14
CA GLU A 329 6.25 -8.71 -15.69
C GLU A 329 6.41 -7.26 -15.22
N ASN A 330 6.94 -7.05 -14.01
CA ASN A 330 7.15 -5.73 -13.43
C ASN A 330 8.59 -5.21 -13.63
N GLY A 331 9.42 -5.93 -14.40
CA GLY A 331 10.76 -5.50 -14.80
C GLY A 331 11.79 -5.52 -13.66
N LEU A 332 11.63 -6.40 -12.68
CA LEU A 332 12.65 -6.67 -11.66
C LEU A 332 13.80 -7.45 -12.31
N ILE A 333 15.05 -7.06 -12.01
CA ILE A 333 16.24 -7.58 -12.69
C ILE A 333 17.17 -8.39 -11.79
N PHE A 334 16.86 -8.50 -10.49
CA PHE A 334 17.70 -9.22 -9.54
C PHE A 334 17.57 -10.74 -9.73
N GLY A 335 18.60 -11.49 -9.32
CA GLY A 335 18.62 -12.94 -9.51
C GLY A 335 17.73 -13.65 -8.51
N MET A 336 16.76 -14.45 -8.96
CA MET A 336 15.85 -15.20 -8.06
C MET A 336 16.57 -16.23 -7.17
N ALA A 337 17.81 -16.63 -7.50
CA ALA A 337 18.60 -17.55 -6.67
C ALA A 337 19.45 -16.83 -5.62
N GLU A 338 19.95 -15.63 -5.92
CA GLU A 338 20.94 -14.92 -5.10
C GLU A 338 20.35 -13.71 -4.38
N ASP A 339 19.31 -13.09 -4.92
CA ASP A 339 18.77 -11.82 -4.42
C ASP A 339 17.34 -11.97 -3.90
N ASN A 340 16.71 -13.13 -4.05
CA ASN A 340 15.42 -13.47 -3.45
C ASN A 340 15.63 -14.34 -2.20
N ARG A 341 15.43 -13.78 -1.02
CA ARG A 341 15.76 -14.38 0.27
C ARG A 341 14.49 -14.80 1.01
N ASP A 342 14.30 -16.12 1.10
CA ASP A 342 13.25 -16.72 1.94
C ASP A 342 13.70 -16.72 3.41
N VAL A 343 13.11 -15.84 4.21
CA VAL A 343 13.44 -15.68 5.62
C VAL A 343 13.08 -16.94 6.42
N ASP A 344 12.03 -17.66 6.00
CA ASP A 344 11.51 -18.81 6.73
C ASP A 344 12.44 -20.03 6.61
N GLN A 345 13.28 -20.11 5.58
CA GLN A 345 14.31 -21.18 5.49
C GLN A 345 15.31 -21.11 6.64
N THR A 346 15.61 -19.90 7.10
CA THR A 346 16.54 -19.68 8.22
C THR A 346 15.81 -19.76 9.56
N THR A 347 14.67 -19.09 9.71
CA THR A 347 14.02 -18.94 11.02
C THR A 347 12.88 -19.91 11.29
N GLY A 348 12.38 -20.62 10.28
CA GLY A 348 11.02 -21.15 10.29
C GLY A 348 9.98 -20.05 10.16
N TYR A 349 8.73 -20.44 9.90
CA TYR A 349 7.62 -19.50 9.80
C TYR A 349 7.27 -18.93 11.18
N THR A 350 7.51 -17.63 11.36
CA THR A 350 7.36 -16.92 12.64
C THR A 350 5.99 -16.26 12.81
N GLY A 351 4.97 -16.70 12.06
CA GLY A 351 3.58 -16.23 12.20
C GLY A 351 3.45 -14.71 12.09
N ASN A 352 2.76 -14.08 13.03
CA ASN A 352 2.51 -12.63 13.02
C ASN A 352 3.80 -11.78 13.03
N ALA A 353 4.92 -12.34 13.51
CA ALA A 353 6.21 -11.64 13.50
C ALA A 353 6.89 -11.67 12.13
N ALA A 354 6.52 -12.60 11.23
CA ALA A 354 7.24 -12.88 9.99
C ALA A 354 7.25 -11.69 9.00
N PRO A 355 6.14 -10.98 8.75
CA PRO A 355 6.14 -9.82 7.87
C PRO A 355 7.06 -8.70 8.38
N TRP A 356 7.04 -8.43 9.69
CA TRP A 356 7.90 -7.41 10.31
C TRP A 356 9.36 -7.85 10.43
N LEU A 357 9.61 -9.16 10.53
CA LEU A 357 10.95 -9.73 10.50
C LEU A 357 11.60 -9.48 9.14
N ALA A 358 10.89 -9.80 8.06
CA ALA A 358 11.33 -9.52 6.69
C ALA A 358 11.52 -8.01 6.46
N VAL A 359 10.60 -7.16 6.94
CA VAL A 359 10.76 -5.69 6.89
C VAL A 359 12.03 -5.23 7.62
N ASN A 360 12.32 -5.74 8.81
CA ASN A 360 13.49 -5.29 9.58
C ASN A 360 14.82 -5.71 8.93
N LEU A 361 14.86 -6.86 8.25
CA LEU A 361 16.00 -7.27 7.44
C LEU A 361 16.14 -6.39 6.19
N ALA A 362 15.04 -6.16 5.47
CA ALA A 362 15.01 -5.26 4.32
C ALA A 362 15.42 -3.83 4.69
N VAL A 363 14.98 -3.30 5.83
CA VAL A 363 15.39 -1.99 6.35
C VAL A 363 16.91 -1.93 6.55
N THR A 364 17.50 -2.98 7.13
CA THR A 364 18.94 -3.06 7.36
C THR A 364 19.71 -3.02 6.03
N MET A 365 19.20 -3.67 4.98
CA MET A 365 19.79 -3.61 3.64
C MET A 365 19.53 -2.29 2.91
N ALA A 366 18.35 -1.70 3.06
CA ALA A 366 18.02 -0.41 2.46
C ALA A 366 18.88 0.73 3.02
N GLN A 367 19.31 0.62 4.28
CA GLN A 367 20.27 1.55 4.89
C GLN A 367 21.64 1.55 4.18
N GLN A 368 21.96 0.50 3.42
CA GLN A 368 23.18 0.42 2.60
C GLN A 368 23.02 1.09 1.23
N GLY A 369 21.85 1.66 0.91
CA GLY A 369 21.63 2.47 -0.30
C GLY A 369 20.82 1.81 -1.41
N SER A 370 20.25 0.62 -1.17
CA SER A 370 19.56 -0.17 -2.20
C SER A 370 18.07 -0.34 -1.92
N ALA A 371 17.19 -0.15 -2.91
CA ALA A 371 15.77 -0.44 -2.73
C ALA A 371 15.51 -1.94 -2.55
N GLN A 372 14.55 -2.27 -1.69
CA GLN A 372 14.21 -3.63 -1.29
C GLN A 372 12.70 -3.85 -1.45
N VAL A 373 12.30 -5.09 -1.68
CA VAL A 373 10.89 -5.50 -1.66
C VAL A 373 10.69 -6.61 -0.63
N VAL A 374 9.60 -6.53 0.13
CA VAL A 374 9.16 -7.60 1.03
C VAL A 374 7.86 -8.16 0.49
N VAL A 375 7.78 -9.48 0.41
CA VAL A 375 6.56 -10.22 0.07
C VAL A 375 6.22 -11.13 1.23
N ALA A 376 5.07 -10.89 1.86
CA ALA A 376 4.65 -11.63 3.03
C ALA A 376 3.26 -12.24 2.81
N GLU A 377 3.19 -13.57 2.85
CA GLU A 377 1.93 -14.26 3.04
C GLU A 377 1.60 -14.27 4.54
N THR A 378 0.47 -13.67 4.90
CA THR A 378 0.01 -13.61 6.30
C THR A 378 -1.06 -14.65 6.60
N ASN A 379 -1.81 -15.07 5.58
CA ASN A 379 -2.78 -16.16 5.56
C ASN A 379 -2.86 -16.74 4.13
N PRO A 380 -3.43 -17.94 3.92
CA PRO A 380 -3.44 -18.63 2.61
C PRO A 380 -3.99 -17.83 1.42
N GLU A 381 -4.82 -16.82 1.67
CA GLU A 381 -5.42 -15.96 0.64
C GLU A 381 -4.91 -14.51 0.68
N GLU A 382 -3.95 -14.21 1.56
CA GLU A 382 -3.55 -12.85 1.88
C GLU A 382 -2.03 -12.66 1.75
N ILE A 383 -1.64 -12.03 0.64
CA ILE A 383 -0.28 -11.59 0.37
C ILE A 383 -0.20 -10.08 0.48
N TRP A 384 0.89 -9.62 1.07
CA TRP A 384 1.28 -8.23 1.11
C TRP A 384 2.60 -8.03 0.41
N VAL A 385 2.69 -6.98 -0.41
CA VAL A 385 3.95 -6.50 -0.98
C VAL A 385 4.22 -5.10 -0.46
N VAL A 386 5.43 -4.87 0.04
CA VAL A 386 5.85 -3.56 0.52
C VAL A 386 7.28 -3.26 0.09
N ASN A 387 7.50 -2.04 -0.38
CA ASN A 387 8.81 -1.58 -0.79
C ASN A 387 9.47 -0.76 0.32
N ILE A 388 10.79 -0.90 0.42
CA ILE A 388 11.63 -0.11 1.31
C ILE A 388 12.68 0.58 0.45
N THR A 389 12.76 1.90 0.51
CA THR A 389 13.75 2.68 -0.25
C THR A 389 14.74 3.36 0.69
N PRO A 390 16.00 3.54 0.26
CA PRO A 390 16.97 4.33 1.01
C PRO A 390 16.47 5.77 1.25
N ALA A 391 17.12 6.46 2.18
CA ALA A 391 16.89 7.89 2.38
C ALA A 391 17.19 8.65 1.08
N ASN A 392 16.38 9.66 0.75
CA ASN A 392 16.66 10.50 -0.41
C ASN A 392 17.92 11.33 -0.11
N ASN A 393 19.04 11.06 -0.79
CA ASN A 393 20.23 11.93 -0.74
C ASN A 393 20.03 13.29 -1.44
N THR A 394 18.83 13.59 -1.94
CA THR A 394 18.49 14.87 -2.55
C THR A 394 18.00 15.83 -1.47
N GLY A 395 18.95 16.57 -0.89
CA GLY A 395 18.71 17.49 0.21
C GLY A 395 17.73 18.61 -0.11
N ILE A 396 16.46 18.43 0.25
CA ILE A 396 15.56 19.48 0.69
C ILE A 396 14.80 18.91 1.90
N ASN A 397 15.27 19.23 3.10
CA ASN A 397 14.56 18.95 4.34
C ASN A 397 13.40 19.94 4.47
N GLN A 398 12.17 19.47 4.33
CA GLN A 398 10.98 20.11 4.88
C GLN A 398 10.14 19.03 5.54
N ASP A 399 10.32 18.87 6.84
CA ASP A 399 9.26 19.01 7.84
C ASP A 399 9.80 18.51 9.19
N LEU A 400 9.59 19.31 10.24
CA LEU A 400 10.15 19.21 11.60
C LEU A 400 11.60 19.72 11.74
N SER A 401 11.71 21.04 11.74
CA SER A 401 12.76 21.77 12.45
C SER A 401 12.46 21.85 13.94
#